data_AF-A0A9D9ZW90-F1
#
_entry.id   AF-A0A9D9ZW90-F1
#
_cell.length_a   1.000
_cell.length_b   1.000
_cell.length_c   1.000
_cell.angle_alpha   90.00
_cell.angle_beta   90.00
_cell.angle_gamma   90.00
#
_symmetry.space_group_name_H-M   'P 1'
#
loop_
_entity.id
_entity.type
_entity.pdbx_description
1 polymer ?
#
loop_
_entity_poly.entity_id
_entity_poly.type
_entity_poly.pdbx_seq_one_letter_code
_entity_poly.pdbx_strand_id
1 'polypeptide(L)'
;MIAGIPLEFFFFGFTLLGVALFHHHVLKVALTGLAVITLYKLGFSDFSGTSGVTGLIKLIGHEWVTIANLLGLLLGFALLADHFEKTELPAILPNYLPDDWKGGLVMLVLVFFMSAFLDN
;
A
#
# COMPACT_ATOMS: atom_id res chain seq x y z
N MET A 1 -15.99 20.25 -7.45
CA MET A 1 -15.54 19.61 -8.70
C MET A 1 -14.87 20.66 -9.57
N ILE A 2 -13.70 20.35 -10.14
CA ILE A 2 -13.03 21.20 -11.14
C ILE A 2 -12.99 20.39 -12.42
N ALA A 3 -13.53 20.92 -13.52
CA ALA A 3 -13.60 20.23 -14.82
C ALA A 3 -14.25 18.82 -14.76
N GLY A 4 -15.22 18.60 -13.86
CA GLY A 4 -15.88 17.30 -13.67
C GLY A 4 -15.13 16.30 -12.77
N ILE A 5 -13.92 16.63 -12.32
CA ILE A 5 -13.13 15.79 -11.43
C ILE A 5 -13.38 16.22 -9.97
N PRO A 6 -13.65 15.28 -9.05
CA PRO A 6 -13.76 15.57 -7.62
C PRO A 6 -12.44 16.12 -7.07
N LEU A 7 -12.53 17.09 -6.15
CA LEU A 7 -11.36 17.83 -5.66
C LEU A 7 -10.41 16.91 -4.86
N GLU A 8 -10.93 15.83 -4.29
CA GLU A 8 -10.13 14.84 -3.55
C GLU A 8 -9.05 14.19 -4.42
N PHE A 9 -9.30 13.99 -5.73
CA PHE A 9 -8.32 13.41 -6.63
C PHE A 9 -7.11 14.32 -6.85
N PHE A 10 -7.31 15.64 -6.86
CA PHE A 10 -6.20 16.59 -6.96
C PHE A 10 -5.35 16.55 -5.69
N PHE A 11 -5.97 16.59 -4.51
CA PHE A 11 -5.25 16.47 -3.24
C PHE A 11 -4.51 15.14 -3.11
N PHE A 12 -5.11 14.05 -3.58
CA PHE A 12 -4.45 12.76 -3.65
C PHE A 12 -3.26 12.77 -4.61
N GLY A 13 -3.40 13.38 -5.79
CA GLY A 13 -2.29 13.58 -6.74
C GLY A 13 -1.14 14.39 -6.14
N PHE A 14 -1.44 15.47 -5.42
CA PHE A 14 -0.42 16.24 -4.67
C PHE A 14 0.25 15.40 -3.57
N THR A 15 -0.50 14.54 -2.90
CA THR A 15 0.05 13.61 -1.90
C THR A 15 1.03 12.64 -2.55
N LEU A 16 0.66 12.02 -3.68
CA LEU A 16 1.55 11.13 -4.43
C LEU A 16 2.81 11.85 -4.95
N LEU A 17 2.65 13.06 -5.47
CA LEU A 17 3.79 13.88 -5.90
C LEU A 17 4.71 14.19 -4.72
N GLY A 18 4.16 14.53 -3.55
CA GLY A 18 4.92 14.74 -2.34
C GLY A 18 5.68 13.48 -1.91
N VAL A 19 5.04 12.30 -1.95
CA VAL A 19 5.67 11.01 -1.65
C VAL A 19 6.85 10.73 -2.60
N ALA A 20 6.67 11.00 -3.89
CA ALA A 20 7.71 10.82 -4.89
C ALA A 20 8.90 11.77 -4.69
N LEU A 21 8.66 13.05 -4.37
CA LEU A 21 9.71 14.03 -4.12
C LEU A 21 10.44 13.78 -2.79
N PHE A 22 9.71 13.38 -1.75
CA PHE A 22 10.23 13.18 -0.39
C PHE A 22 10.23 11.71 0.01
N HIS A 23 10.85 10.85 -0.81
CA HIS A 23 10.90 9.40 -0.58
C HIS A 23 11.60 8.97 0.74
N HIS A 24 12.34 9.87 1.41
CA HIS A 24 12.88 9.60 2.75
C HIS A 24 11.84 9.82 3.87
N HIS A 25 10.72 10.48 3.59
CA HIS A 25 9.69 10.87 4.54
C HIS A 25 8.29 10.43 4.11
N VAL A 26 8.19 9.37 3.31
CA VAL A 26 6.93 8.87 2.70
C VAL A 26 5.79 8.82 3.70
N LEU A 27 6.03 8.24 4.88
CA LEU A 27 5.02 8.07 5.93
C LEU A 27 4.46 9.43 6.40
N LYS A 28 5.34 10.41 6.68
CA LYS A 28 4.93 11.75 7.10
C LYS A 28 4.11 12.42 6.01
N VAL A 29 4.55 12.35 4.76
CA VAL A 29 3.83 12.96 3.63
C VAL A 29 2.46 12.31 3.43
N ALA A 30 2.39 10.98 3.44
CA ALA A 30 1.14 10.23 3.30
C ALA A 30 0.14 10.59 4.42
N LEU A 31 0.60 10.69 5.68
CA LEU A 31 -0.25 11.10 6.79
C LEU A 31 -0.74 12.55 6.67
N THR A 32 0.13 13.47 6.22
CA THR A 32 -0.29 14.86 5.99
C THR A 32 -1.32 14.97 4.87
N GLY A 33 -1.12 14.25 3.76
CA GLY A 33 -2.09 14.20 2.67
C GLY A 33 -3.42 13.60 3.10
N LEU A 34 -3.38 12.49 3.85
CA LEU A 34 -4.57 11.87 4.45
C LEU A 34 -5.32 12.85 5.36
N ALA A 35 -4.60 13.58 6.23
CA ALA A 35 -5.21 14.57 7.13
C ALA A 35 -5.87 15.71 6.35
N VAL A 36 -5.19 16.25 5.33
CA VAL A 36 -5.72 17.31 4.46
C VAL A 36 -7.00 16.85 3.75
N ILE A 37 -6.97 15.66 3.13
CA ILE A 37 -8.13 15.10 2.43
C ILE A 37 -9.28 14.86 3.41
N THR A 38 -9.00 14.32 4.59
CA THR A 38 -10.02 14.02 5.61
C THR A 38 -10.66 15.31 6.13
N LEU A 39 -9.88 16.33 6.46
CA LEU A 39 -10.39 17.63 6.92
C LEU A 39 -11.21 18.34 5.84
N TYR A 40 -10.73 18.31 4.59
CA TYR A 40 -11.50 18.83 3.46
C TYR A 40 -12.85 18.11 3.34
N LYS A 41 -12.83 16.78 3.42
CA LYS A 41 -14.03 15.97 3.27
C LYS A 41 -15.00 16.14 4.45
N LEU A 42 -14.50 16.38 5.67
CA LEU A 42 -15.32 16.70 6.84
C LEU A 42 -16.00 18.07 6.76
N GLY A 43 -15.33 19.07 6.19
CA GLY A 43 -15.84 20.45 6.13
C GLY A 43 -16.69 20.77 4.91
N PHE A 44 -16.43 20.11 3.78
CA PHE A 44 -16.94 20.55 2.47
C PHE A 44 -17.54 19.43 1.60
N SER A 45 -17.53 18.17 2.04
CA SER A 45 -18.00 17.02 1.24
C SER A 45 -18.70 15.98 2.12
N ASP A 46 -19.18 14.90 1.49
CA ASP A 46 -19.87 13.81 2.16
C ASP A 46 -19.10 12.49 2.05
N PHE A 47 -19.30 11.62 3.04
CA PHE A 47 -18.84 10.23 3.00
C PHE A 47 -20.01 9.34 2.55
N SER A 48 -20.17 9.18 1.23
CA SER A 48 -21.16 8.27 0.63
C SER A 48 -22.61 8.53 1.10
N GLY A 49 -23.00 9.81 1.12
CA GLY A 49 -24.35 10.25 1.53
C GLY A 49 -24.50 10.57 3.02
N THR A 50 -23.43 10.47 3.80
CA THR A 50 -23.41 10.91 5.21
C THR A 50 -22.31 11.94 5.44
N SER A 51 -22.70 13.15 5.86
CA SER A 51 -21.81 14.30 6.07
C SER A 51 -21.05 14.21 7.39
N GLY A 52 -19.85 14.81 7.43
CA GLY A 52 -19.13 15.09 8.68
C GLY A 52 -18.60 13.86 9.42
N VAL A 53 -18.39 14.00 10.72
CA VAL A 53 -17.72 13.00 11.58
C VAL A 53 -18.48 11.67 11.60
N THR A 54 -19.81 11.70 11.56
CA THR A 54 -20.63 10.48 11.49
C THR A 54 -20.37 9.68 10.22
N GLY A 55 -20.20 10.36 9.07
CA GLY A 55 -19.82 9.72 7.82
C GLY A 55 -18.43 9.09 7.87
N LEU A 56 -17.47 9.76 8.52
CA LEU A 56 -16.12 9.23 8.72
C LEU A 56 -16.12 7.97 9.61
N ILE A 57 -16.83 8.01 10.74
CA ILE A 57 -16.95 6.84 11.65
C ILE A 57 -17.61 5.67 10.92
N LYS A 58 -18.63 5.93 10.11
CA LYS A 58 -19.31 4.90 9.32
C LYS A 58 -18.39 4.29 8.27
N LEU A 59 -17.59 5.11 7.58
CA LEU A 59 -16.58 4.64 6.63
C LEU A 59 -15.56 3.74 7.32
N ILE A 60 -14.98 4.19 8.43
CA ILE A 60 -13.99 3.42 9.18
C ILE A 60 -14.61 2.12 9.69
N GLY A 61 -15.83 2.16 10.23
CA GLY A 61 -16.53 0.96 10.69
C GLY A 61 -16.82 -0.04 9.56
N HIS A 62 -17.15 0.45 8.36
CA HIS A 62 -17.40 -0.39 7.19
C HIS A 62 -16.10 -1.05 6.68
N GLU A 63 -15.01 -0.29 6.63
CA GLU A 63 -13.73 -0.73 6.05
C GLU A 63 -12.73 -1.25 7.10
N TRP A 64 -13.11 -1.35 8.38
CA TRP A 64 -12.20 -1.75 9.45
C TRP A 64 -11.57 -3.11 9.22
N VAL A 65 -12.36 -4.06 8.71
CA VAL A 65 -11.89 -5.41 8.38
C VAL A 65 -10.83 -5.35 7.27
N THR A 66 -11.06 -4.55 6.23
CA THR A 66 -10.11 -4.34 5.14
C THR A 66 -8.81 -3.73 5.65
N ILE A 67 -8.88 -2.68 6.48
CA ILE A 67 -7.70 -2.03 7.06
C ILE A 67 -6.90 -3.00 7.94
N ALA A 68 -7.58 -3.75 8.80
CA ALA A 68 -6.94 -4.74 9.67
C ALA A 68 -6.29 -5.87 8.86
N ASN A 69 -6.95 -6.34 7.81
CA ASN A 69 -6.42 -7.35 6.90
C ASN A 69 -5.15 -6.86 6.20
N LEU A 70 -5.19 -5.69 5.55
CA LEU A 70 -4.04 -5.12 4.83
C LEU A 70 -2.87 -4.85 5.78
N LEU A 71 -3.13 -4.35 6.99
CA LEU A 71 -2.10 -4.15 8.00
C LEU A 71 -1.48 -5.48 8.43
N GLY A 72 -2.32 -6.50 8.71
CA GLY A 72 -1.87 -7.84 9.08
C GLY A 72 -1.03 -8.49 7.98
N LEU A 73 -1.43 -8.34 6.72
CA LEU A 73 -0.70 -8.82 5.54
C LEU A 73 0.65 -8.10 5.42
N LEU A 74 0.67 -6.76 5.43
CA LEU A 74 1.91 -5.99 5.35
C LEU A 74 2.89 -6.32 6.48
N LEU A 75 2.38 -6.45 7.70
CA LEU A 75 3.19 -6.84 8.87
C LEU A 75 3.70 -8.27 8.73
N GLY A 76 2.84 -9.21 8.32
CA GLY A 76 3.20 -10.59 8.08
C GLY A 76 4.29 -10.73 7.03
N PHE A 77 4.21 -9.96 5.94
CA PHE A 77 5.22 -9.96 4.88
C PHE A 77 6.51 -9.31 5.34
N ALA A 78 6.45 -8.21 6.10
CA ALA A 78 7.63 -7.60 6.67
C ALA A 78 8.38 -8.56 7.60
N LEU A 79 7.65 -9.31 8.44
CA LEU A 79 8.23 -10.33 9.31
C LEU A 79 8.83 -11.50 8.53
N LEU A 80 8.11 -11.99 7.51
CA LEU A 80 8.58 -13.08 6.66
C LEU A 80 9.83 -12.67 5.86
N ALA A 81 9.85 -11.46 5.30
CA ALA A 81 10.99 -10.91 4.58
C ALA A 81 12.22 -10.76 5.49
N ASP A 82 12.05 -10.22 6.69
CA ASP A 82 13.12 -10.11 7.69
C ASP A 82 13.66 -11.50 8.12
N HIS A 83 12.79 -12.50 8.25
CA HIS A 83 13.21 -13.87 8.54
C HIS A 83 13.99 -14.52 7.38
N PHE A 84 13.52 -14.32 6.14
CA PHE A 84 14.24 -14.78 4.95
C PHE A 84 15.61 -14.12 4.80
N GLU A 85 15.70 -12.79 5.01
CA GLU A 85 16.94 -12.04 4.95
C GLU A 85 17.95 -12.54 6.00
N LYS A 86 17.50 -12.76 7.24
CA LYS A 86 18.32 -13.31 8.33
C LYS A 86 18.82 -14.73 8.09
N THR A 87 18.12 -15.53 7.29
CA THR A 87 18.49 -16.92 6.99
C THR A 87 19.47 -17.00 5.81
N GLU A 88 19.83 -15.87 5.18
CA GLU A 88 20.67 -15.80 3.96
C GLU A 88 20.14 -16.62 2.77
N LEU A 89 18.92 -17.16 2.86
CA LEU A 89 18.26 -17.92 1.81
C LEU A 89 18.21 -17.16 0.48
N PRO A 90 17.88 -15.85 0.44
CA PRO A 90 17.89 -15.08 -0.80
C PRO A 90 19.28 -14.93 -1.42
N ALA A 91 20.34 -14.94 -0.62
CA ALA A 91 21.72 -14.77 -1.09
C ALA A 91 22.29 -16.07 -1.67
N ILE A 92 21.87 -17.24 -1.17
CA ILE A 92 22.29 -18.55 -1.69
C ILE A 92 21.40 -19.04 -2.83
N LEU A 93 20.14 -18.61 -2.90
CA LEU A 93 19.18 -19.04 -3.93
C LEU A 93 19.75 -18.95 -5.35
N PRO A 94 20.43 -17.86 -5.75
CA PRO A 94 20.99 -17.71 -7.09
C PRO A 94 22.04 -18.77 -7.42
N ASN A 95 22.80 -19.26 -6.43
CA ASN A 95 23.83 -20.27 -6.65
C ASN A 95 23.26 -21.67 -6.95
N TYR A 96 21.98 -21.89 -6.67
CA TYR A 96 21.26 -23.12 -7.03
C TYR A 96 20.48 -22.99 -8.35
N LEU A 97 20.47 -21.80 -8.96
CA LEU A 97 19.82 -21.59 -10.25
C LEU A 97 20.72 -22.04 -11.41
N PRO A 98 20.13 -22.44 -12.55
CA PRO A 98 20.91 -22.65 -13.77
C PRO A 98 21.63 -21.36 -14.18
N ASP A 99 22.95 -21.44 -14.43
CA ASP A 99 23.80 -20.31 -14.91
C ASP A 99 23.43 -19.79 -16.31
N ASP A 100 22.48 -20.44 -16.98
CA ASP A 100 22.06 -20.12 -18.35
C ASP A 100 20.81 -19.21 -18.35
N TRP A 101 20.32 -18.81 -19.54
CA TRP A 101 19.11 -17.98 -19.70
C TRP A 101 17.86 -18.50 -18.95
N LYS A 102 17.85 -19.79 -18.59
CA LYS A 102 16.80 -20.45 -17.82
C LYS A 102 16.77 -20.01 -16.34
N GLY A 103 17.87 -19.50 -15.78
CA GLY A 103 17.93 -19.02 -14.40
C GLY A 103 16.90 -17.93 -14.12
N GLY A 104 16.75 -16.96 -15.04
CA GLY A 104 15.70 -15.94 -14.97
C GLY A 104 14.28 -16.51 -15.04
N LEU A 105 14.05 -17.53 -15.88
CA LEU A 105 12.75 -18.22 -15.98
C LEU A 105 12.42 -18.96 -14.67
N VAL A 106 13.40 -19.65 -14.08
CA VAL A 106 13.22 -20.34 -12.80
C VAL A 106 12.92 -19.35 -11.66
N MET A 107 13.58 -18.19 -11.63
CA MET A 107 13.25 -17.12 -10.67
C MET A 107 11.81 -16.62 -10.83
N LEU A 108 11.34 -16.43 -12.06
CA LEU A 108 9.95 -16.04 -12.31
C LEU A 108 8.96 -17.10 -11.84
N VAL A 109 9.26 -18.40 -12.05
CA VAL A 109 8.42 -19.50 -11.56
C VAL A 109 8.41 -19.54 -10.02
N LEU A 110 9.56 -19.34 -9.38
CA LEU A 110 9.67 -19.33 -7.93
C LEU A 110 8.89 -18.14 -7.32
N VAL A 111 9.04 -16.94 -7.89
CA VAL A 111 8.24 -15.76 -7.52
C VAL A 111 6.76 -16.01 -7.79
N PHE A 112 6.39 -16.66 -8.90
CA PHE A 112 5.00 -17.02 -9.18
C PHE A 112 4.40 -17.93 -8.10
N PHE A 113 5.13 -18.98 -7.68
CA PHE A 113 4.67 -19.86 -6.60
C PHE A 113 4.56 -19.13 -5.25
N MET A 114 5.53 -18.28 -4.91
CA MET A 114 5.46 -17.47 -3.69
C MET A 114 4.30 -16.48 -3.76
N SER A 115 4.14 -15.79 -4.88
CA SER A 115 3.09 -14.80 -5.11
C SER A 115 1.70 -15.45 -5.07
N ALA A 116 1.52 -16.67 -5.56
CA ALA A 116 0.25 -17.39 -5.47
C ALA A 116 -0.15 -17.76 -4.02
N PHE A 117 0.81 -17.84 -3.10
CA PHE A 117 0.57 -18.09 -1.68
C PHE A 117 0.38 -16.78 -0.89
N LEU A 118 1.01 -15.71 -1.35
CA LEU A 118 0.98 -14.36 -0.74
C LEU A 118 -0.24 -13.55 -1.20
N ASP A 119 -0.65 -13.70 -2.45
CA ASP A 119 -1.78 -13.00 -3.07
C ASP A 119 -3.05 -13.86 -2.90
N ASN A 120 -3.89 -13.53 -1.91
CA ASN A 120 -5.21 -14.13 -1.70
C ASN A 120 -6.26 -13.08 -1.32
#